data_AF-A0A5P5ZNX7-F1
#
_entry.id   AF-A0A5P5ZNX7-F1
#
_cell.length_a   1.000
_cell.length_b   1.000
_cell.length_c   1.000
_cell.angle_alpha   90.00
_cell.angle_beta   90.00
_cell.angle_gamma   90.00
#
_symmetry.space_group_name_H-M   'P 1'
#
loop_
_entity.id
_entity.type
_entity.pdbx_description
1 polymer ?
#
loop_
_entity_poly.entity_id
_entity_poly.type
_entity_poly.pdbx_seq_one_letter_code
_entity_poly.pdbx_strand_id
1 'polypeptide(L)'
;MKIEIQENEIYLVKLGPSTEENRVVKREVTFEINGVQFNREILLEPNGTGDDYDDPESFYIRNKEMVDASLIDYLSDHQLYDND
;
A
#
# COMPACT_ATOMS: atom_id res chain seq x y z
N MET A 1 4.31 9.31 4.34
CA MET A 1 5.58 8.98 3.65
C MET A 1 5.37 9.08 2.14
N LYS A 2 6.36 9.51 1.35
CA LYS A 2 6.27 9.59 -0.12
C LYS A 2 6.80 8.30 -0.77
N ILE A 3 6.08 7.82 -1.78
CA ILE A 3 6.37 6.64 -2.61
C ILE A 3 6.31 7.10 -4.08
N GLU A 4 7.34 6.79 -4.86
CA GLU A 4 7.41 7.13 -6.28
C GLU A 4 7.27 5.84 -7.11
N ILE A 5 6.19 5.75 -7.90
CA ILE A 5 5.89 4.60 -8.76
C ILE A 5 5.43 5.12 -10.11
N GLN A 6 6.06 4.66 -11.20
CA GLN A 6 5.69 5.03 -12.57
C GLN A 6 5.48 6.55 -12.75
N GLU A 7 6.45 7.35 -12.28
CA GLU A 7 6.43 8.82 -12.34
C GLU A 7 5.31 9.51 -11.53
N ASN A 8 4.47 8.74 -10.82
CA ASN A 8 3.45 9.25 -9.93
C ASN A 8 3.99 9.39 -8.50
N GLU A 9 3.68 10.53 -7.86
CA GLU A 9 3.92 10.74 -6.43
C GLU A 9 2.72 10.28 -5.62
N ILE A 10 2.94 9.24 -4.80
CA ILE A 10 1.91 8.64 -3.95
C ILE A 10 2.31 8.81 -2.49
N TYR A 11 1.38 9.20 -1.64
CA TYR A 11 1.61 9.36 -0.21
C TYR A 11 0.90 8.25 0.54
N LEU A 12 1.63 7.52 1.40
CA LEU A 12 1.01 6.67 2.41
C LEU A 12 0.55 7.58 3.55
N VAL A 13 -0.77 7.71 3.69
CA VAL A 13 -1.44 8.63 4.62
C VAL A 13 -1.73 7.94 5.95
N LYS A 14 -2.29 6.73 5.92
CA LYS A 14 -2.76 6.04 7.11
C LYS A 14 -2.66 4.53 6.96
N LEU A 15 -2.27 3.88 8.05
CA LEU A 15 -2.43 2.44 8.23
C LEU A 15 -3.75 2.17 8.96
N GLY A 16 -4.61 1.40 8.31
CA GLY A 16 -5.87 0.90 8.87
C GLY A 16 -5.70 -0.39 9.66
N PRO A 17 -6.82 -1.01 10.07
CA PRO A 17 -6.80 -2.27 10.81
C PRO A 17 -6.25 -3.41 9.96
N SER A 18 -5.62 -4.39 10.64
CA SER A 18 -5.30 -5.67 10.04
C SER A 18 -6.48 -6.63 10.18
N THR A 19 -6.76 -7.41 9.14
CA THR A 19 -7.73 -8.50 9.13
C THR A 19 -7.03 -9.81 8.83
N GLU A 20 -7.44 -10.89 9.47
CA GLU A 20 -6.97 -12.23 9.15
C GLU A 20 -8.14 -13.06 8.63
N GLU A 21 -8.01 -13.58 7.41
CA GLU A 21 -9.00 -14.47 6.81
C GLU A 21 -8.28 -15.66 6.18
N ASN A 22 -8.70 -16.89 6.52
CA ASN A 22 -8.11 -18.12 5.98
C ASN A 22 -6.58 -18.21 6.11
N ARG A 23 -6.00 -17.74 7.23
CA ARG A 23 -4.55 -17.62 7.49
C ARG A 23 -3.79 -16.63 6.59
N VAL A 24 -4.52 -15.81 5.83
CA VAL A 24 -3.96 -14.69 5.09
C VAL A 24 -4.21 -13.43 5.91
N VAL A 25 -3.14 -12.73 6.25
CA VAL A 25 -3.23 -11.45 6.94
C VAL A 25 -3.25 -10.34 5.88
N LYS A 26 -4.21 -9.44 5.99
CA LYS A 26 -4.31 -8.22 5.19
C LYS A 26 -4.27 -7.01 6.09
N ARG A 27 -3.79 -5.88 5.57
CA ARG A 27 -3.92 -4.59 6.24
C ARG A 27 -4.49 -3.57 5.29
N GLU A 28 -5.50 -2.84 5.75
CA GLU A 28 -6.01 -1.69 5.01
C GLU A 28 -4.98 -0.56 5.06
N VAL A 29 -4.68 0.05 3.91
CA VAL A 29 -3.76 1.17 3.80
C VAL A 29 -4.42 2.27 2.97
N THR A 30 -4.41 3.48 3.51
CA THR A 30 -4.89 4.67 2.81
C THR A 30 -3.72 5.38 2.15
N PHE A 31 -3.85 5.56 0.84
CA PHE A 31 -2.92 6.30 -0.01
C PHE A 31 -3.56 7.57 -0.52
N GLU A 32 -2.74 8.51 -0.96
CA GLU A 32 -3.15 9.74 -1.63
C GLU A 32 -2.31 9.95 -2.88
N ILE A 33 -2.97 10.27 -4.00
CA ILE A 33 -2.33 10.66 -5.26
C ILE A 33 -3.06 11.88 -5.80
N ASN A 34 -2.32 12.94 -6.17
CA ASN A 34 -2.90 14.18 -6.71
C ASN A 34 -4.04 14.78 -5.85
N GLY A 35 -3.95 14.65 -4.52
CA GLY A 35 -4.97 15.11 -3.56
C GLY A 35 -6.23 14.24 -3.46
N VAL A 36 -6.25 13.09 -4.12
CA VAL A 36 -7.33 12.10 -4.04
C VAL A 36 -6.88 10.93 -3.18
N GLN A 37 -7.64 10.64 -2.13
CA GLN A 37 -7.39 9.51 -1.23
C GLN A 37 -8.09 8.25 -1.69
N PHE A 38 -7.40 7.12 -1.56
CA PHE A 38 -7.93 5.79 -1.88
C PHE A 38 -7.40 4.75 -0.91
N ASN A 39 -8.18 3.69 -0.70
CA ASN A 39 -7.80 2.59 0.20
C ASN A 39 -7.40 1.36 -0.62
N ARG A 40 -6.40 0.63 -0.16
CA ARG A 40 -6.00 -0.67 -0.69
C ARG A 40 -5.82 -1.66 0.45
N GLU A 41 -6.20 -2.91 0.21
CA GLU A 41 -5.85 -4.02 1.09
C GLU A 41 -4.49 -4.57 0.66
N ILE A 42 -3.52 -4.53 1.56
CA ILE A 42 -2.18 -5.08 1.33
C ILE A 42 -2.10 -6.44 1.99
N LEU A 43 -1.78 -7.46 1.19
CA LEU A 43 -1.46 -8.79 1.70
C LEU A 43 -0.14 -8.70 2.46
N LEU A 44 -0.16 -9.11 3.73
CA LEU A 44 1.03 -9.14 4.55
C LEU A 44 1.67 -10.51 4.43
N GLU A 45 2.97 -10.52 4.17
CA GLU A 45 3.73 -11.74 4.33
C GLU A 45 3.78 -12.13 5.81
N PRO A 46 3.81 -13.44 6.14
CA PRO A 46 3.91 -13.89 7.52
C PRO A 46 5.19 -13.36 8.16
N ASN A 47 5.09 -12.27 8.91
CA ASN A 47 6.16 -11.80 9.76
C ASN A 47 6.16 -12.67 11.02
N GLY A 48 7.03 -13.67 11.07
CA GLY A 48 7.24 -14.54 12.23
C GLY A 48 7.67 -13.81 13.52
N THR A 49 7.61 -12.48 13.57
CA THR A 49 8.00 -11.61 14.68
C THR A 49 6.81 -10.98 15.41
N GLY A 50 5.59 -10.99 14.85
CA GLY A 50 4.43 -10.36 15.48
C GLY A 50 4.56 -8.83 15.66
N ASP A 51 5.41 -8.18 14.85
CA ASP A 51 5.59 -6.72 14.88
C ASP A 51 4.26 -5.99 14.64
N ASP A 52 3.96 -5.04 15.51
CA ASP A 52 2.98 -3.99 15.24
C ASP A 52 3.50 -3.13 14.10
N TYR A 53 2.90 -3.30 12.92
CA TYR A 53 3.17 -2.44 11.77
C TYR A 53 2.53 -1.06 11.94
N ASP A 54 2.71 -0.39 13.07
CA ASP A 54 2.08 0.91 13.31
C ASP A 54 2.87 2.09 12.75
N ASP A 55 4.14 1.88 12.43
CA ASP A 55 4.94 2.86 11.71
C ASP A 55 4.78 2.70 10.18
N PRO A 56 4.29 3.73 9.46
CA PRO A 56 4.11 3.69 8.01
C PRO A 56 5.37 3.41 7.21
N GLU A 57 6.52 3.93 7.65
CA GLU A 57 7.80 3.74 6.96
C GLU A 57 8.29 2.30 7.11
N SER A 58 8.31 1.79 8.33
CA SER A 58 8.68 0.41 8.64
C SER A 58 7.72 -0.59 7.96
N PHE A 59 6.42 -0.28 7.94
CA PHE A 59 5.43 -1.08 7.22
C PHE A 59 5.74 -1.16 5.73
N TYR A 60 6.01 -0.02 5.09
CA TYR A 60 6.30 0.04 3.67
C TYR A 60 7.59 -0.69 3.33
N ILE A 61 8.67 -0.49 4.11
CA ILE A 61 9.95 -1.18 3.86
C ILE A 61 9.79 -2.70 3.92
N ARG A 62 9.03 -3.22 4.90
CA ARG A 62 8.83 -4.67 5.09
C ARG A 62 7.90 -5.30 4.05
N ASN A 63 6.93 -4.55 3.55
CA ASN A 63 5.92 -5.05 2.61
C ASN A 63 6.06 -4.40 1.23
N LYS A 64 7.26 -3.90 0.90
CA LYS A 64 7.48 -3.03 -0.26
C LYS A 64 6.96 -3.64 -1.55
N GLU A 65 7.30 -4.90 -1.82
CA GLU A 65 6.90 -5.58 -3.05
C GLU A 65 5.38 -5.70 -3.17
N MET A 66 4.69 -6.02 -2.07
CA MET A 66 3.22 -6.11 -2.04
C MET A 66 2.54 -4.75 -2.16
N VAL A 67 3.10 -3.72 -1.52
CA VAL A 67 2.59 -2.34 -1.63
C VAL A 67 2.78 -1.83 -3.05
N ASP A 68 3.97 -1.95 -3.63
CA ASP A 68 4.27 -1.52 -4.99
C ASP A 68 3.36 -2.21 -6.01
N ALA A 69 3.20 -3.55 -5.89
CA ALA A 69 2.31 -4.30 -6.77
C ALA A 69 0.85 -3.83 -6.66
N SER A 70 0.37 -3.56 -5.45
CA SER A 70 -0.98 -3.04 -5.23
C SER A 70 -1.19 -1.64 -5.80
N LEU A 71 -0.17 -0.78 -5.72
CA LEU A 71 -0.21 0.57 -6.28
C LEU A 71 -0.14 0.55 -7.81
N ILE A 72 0.72 -0.29 -8.39
CA ILE A 72 0.79 -0.48 -9.85
C ILE A 72 -0.56 -0.96 -10.39
N ASP A 73 -1.17 -1.96 -9.76
CA ASP A 73 -2.49 -2.47 -10.13
C ASP A 73 -3.56 -1.35 -10.10
N TYR A 74 -3.56 -0.52 -9.05
CA TYR A 74 -4.47 0.63 -8.97
C TYR A 74 -4.24 1.65 -10.09
N LEU A 75 -2.99 2.02 -10.37
CA LEU A 75 -2.64 2.97 -11.43
C LEU A 75 -3.04 2.44 -12.82
N SER A 76 -2.83 1.14 -13.06
CA SER A 76 -3.22 0.47 -14.31
C SER A 76 -4.73 0.44 -14.51
N ASP A 77 -5.50 0.14 -13.47
CA ASP A 77 -6.97 0.07 -13.52
C ASP A 77 -7.60 1.47 -13.71
N HIS A 78 -7.01 2.49 -13.10
CA HIS A 78 -7.51 3.86 -13.18
C HIS A 78 -7.01 4.64 -14.40
N GLN A 79 -6.30 3.97 -15.33
CA GLN A 79 -5.68 4.57 -16.53
C GLN A 79 -5.02 5.91 -16.22
N LEU A 80 -4.33 6.04 -15.08
CA LEU A 80 -3.48 7.20 -14.79
C LEU A 80 -2.17 7.15 -15.60
N TYR A 81 -2.23 6.55 -16.78
CA TYR A 81 -1.30 6.75 -17.86
C TYR A 81 -1.58 8.15 -18.39
N ASP A 82 -0.64 9.06 -18.19
CA ASP A 82 -0.43 10.17 -19.11
C ASP A 82 -0.40 9.56 -20.52
N ASN A 83 -1.54 9.62 -21.21
CA ASN A 83 -1.60 9.35 -22.63
C ASN A 83 -1.13 10.65 -23.29
N ASP A 84 0.19 10.73 -23.50
CA ASP A 84 0.82 11.64 -24.45
C ASP A 84 0.34 11.35 -25.89
#